data_AF-A0A964HES0-F1
#
_entry.id   AF-A0A964HES0-F1
#
_cell.length_a   1.000
_cell.length_b   1.000
_cell.length_c   1.000
_cell.angle_alpha   90.00
_cell.angle_beta   90.00
_cell.angle_gamma   90.00
#
_symmetry.space_group_name_H-M   'P 1'
#
loop_
_entity.id
_entity.type
_entity.pdbx_description
1 polymer ?
#
loop_
_entity_poly.entity_id
_entity_poly.type
_entity_poly.pdbx_seq_one_letter_code
_entity_poly.pdbx_strand_id
1 'polypeptide(L)'
;MATGFELRHQNDVKGLLWIHRFGWLRSAELGRLIWPLDRFSRTRADRIIRGWLDRSLVIARQLPNGARRAVVLSDSGARLLQEAAHVSARTGKDWGETDGNRWSPNLTWQHDLIAAGVLVRLFERGWTILPEKMLRRDNPGLVKIPDGIALNGTDVIWLEVESARKSGRAMLDLARTVSDVASGECPLVSGHRPTVALVAYVKDAKDERGHGLNHRQRVTSAIQKTSKRDVTLQWGPCQLAGCGVSTLDIQPEHIIADRSSQILRVLNAGGWHEDDTGCLVANYGPVKAIIWDDDIMGWAYQIEGTGVPAAYACQADNKSAAMRGCASLLAAL
;
A
#
# COMPACT_ATOMS: atom_id res chain seq x y z
N MET A 1 18.20 20.44 29.97
CA MET A 1 17.44 21.13 28.91
C MET A 1 18.33 21.21 27.69
N ALA A 2 17.87 20.76 26.53
CA ALA A 2 18.69 20.82 25.32
C ALA A 2 18.96 22.28 24.92
N THR A 3 20.19 22.60 24.53
CA THR A 3 20.53 23.94 24.05
C THR A 3 19.79 24.26 22.75
N GLY A 4 19.63 25.55 22.41
CA GLY A 4 19.04 25.94 21.12
C GLY A 4 19.82 25.38 19.91
N PHE A 5 21.13 25.16 20.08
CA PHE A 5 21.98 24.51 19.10
C PHE A 5 21.67 23.01 18.96
N GLU A 6 21.54 22.28 20.06
CA GLU A 6 21.17 20.85 20.05
C GLU A 6 19.80 20.62 19.41
N LEU A 7 18.80 21.44 19.75
CA LEU A 7 17.46 21.36 19.14
C LEU A 7 17.51 21.61 17.63
N ARG A 8 18.34 22.54 17.17
CA ARG A 8 18.54 22.78 15.73
C ARG A 8 19.19 21.57 15.07
N HIS A 9 20.26 21.04 15.66
CA HIS A 9 20.97 19.87 15.13
C HIS A 9 20.06 18.64 15.06
N GLN A 10 19.25 18.38 16.09
CA GLN A 10 18.27 17.28 16.09
C GLN A 10 17.23 17.44 14.98
N ASN A 11 16.72 18.65 14.75
CA ASN A 11 15.79 18.91 13.64
C ASN A 11 16.46 18.76 12.27
N ASP A 12 17.72 19.18 12.14
CA ASP A 12 18.52 18.97 10.93
C ASP A 12 18.65 17.47 10.63
N VAL A 13 19.12 16.67 11.58
CA VAL A 13 19.28 15.21 11.42
C VAL A 13 17.94 14.55 11.10
N LYS A 14 16.89 14.82 11.88
CA LYS A 14 15.55 14.24 11.68
C LYS A 14 15.02 14.55 10.27
N GLY A 15 15.14 15.79 9.84
CA GLY A 15 14.61 16.24 8.57
C GLY A 15 15.40 15.72 7.36
N LEU A 16 16.73 15.75 7.42
CA LEU A 16 17.60 15.20 6.39
C LEU A 16 17.43 13.68 6.28
N LEU A 17 17.22 12.97 7.40
CA LEU A 17 16.93 11.54 7.40
C LEU A 17 15.63 11.21 6.66
N TRP A 18 14.59 12.02 6.83
CA TRP A 18 13.35 11.85 6.06
C TRP A 18 13.57 12.08 4.56
N ILE A 19 14.30 13.14 4.17
CA ILE A 19 14.66 13.36 2.76
C ILE A 19 15.44 12.16 2.22
N HIS A 20 16.38 11.61 3.00
CA HIS A 20 17.14 10.43 2.60
C HIS A 20 16.25 9.20 2.38
N ARG A 21 15.32 8.92 3.31
CA ARG A 21 14.40 7.76 3.26
C ARG A 21 13.46 7.80 2.06
N PHE A 22 12.92 8.98 1.74
CA PHE A 22 12.06 9.18 0.56
C PHE A 22 12.86 9.42 -0.73
N GLY A 23 14.13 9.81 -0.61
CA GLY A 23 14.98 10.26 -1.71
C GLY A 23 14.85 11.75 -2.00
N TRP A 24 13.63 12.28 -1.91
CA TRP A 24 13.31 13.68 -2.10
C TRP A 24 11.98 14.00 -1.39
N LEU A 25 11.80 15.24 -0.95
CA LEU A 25 10.54 15.71 -0.37
C LEU A 25 10.32 17.19 -0.70
N ARG A 26 9.07 17.65 -0.67
CA ARG A 26 8.78 19.10 -0.61
C ARG A 26 8.59 19.52 0.83
N SER A 27 8.55 20.83 1.06
CA SER A 27 8.30 21.37 2.40
C SER A 27 6.94 20.98 2.97
N ALA A 28 5.95 20.72 2.11
CA ALA A 28 4.62 20.29 2.53
C ALA A 28 4.63 18.90 3.19
N GLU A 29 5.27 17.91 2.56
CA GLU A 29 5.40 16.56 3.11
C GLU A 29 6.38 16.53 4.28
N LEU A 30 7.54 17.17 4.13
CA LEU A 30 8.58 17.19 5.16
C LEU A 30 8.09 17.84 6.47
N GLY A 31 7.34 18.94 6.37
CA GLY A 31 6.81 19.60 7.56
C GLY A 31 5.97 18.67 8.41
N ARG A 32 5.11 17.86 7.78
CA ARG A 32 4.23 16.91 8.46
C ARG A 32 4.99 15.75 9.10
N LEU A 33 6.15 15.36 8.54
CA LEU A 33 7.02 14.33 9.10
C LEU A 33 7.83 14.83 10.32
N ILE A 34 8.25 16.10 10.30
CA ILE A 34 9.03 16.68 11.41
C ILE A 34 8.11 17.14 12.54
N TRP A 35 7.01 17.82 12.20
CA TRP A 35 6.00 18.36 13.11
C TRP A 35 4.60 17.87 12.71
N PRO A 36 4.27 16.60 13.01
CA PRO A 36 2.96 16.06 12.68
C PRO A 36 1.86 16.88 13.36
N LEU A 37 0.75 17.07 12.65
CA LEU A 37 -0.44 17.81 13.11
C LEU A 37 -0.24 19.33 13.37
N ASP A 38 0.96 19.89 13.20
CA ASP A 38 1.17 21.34 13.33
C ASP A 38 0.64 22.09 12.08
N ARG A 39 -0.30 23.01 12.29
CA ARG A 39 -0.87 23.89 11.25
C ARG A 39 0.17 24.74 10.51
N PHE A 40 1.32 25.02 11.14
CA PHE A 40 2.43 25.79 10.58
C PHE A 40 3.62 24.92 10.16
N SER A 41 3.47 23.59 10.17
CA SER A 41 4.51 22.63 9.82
C SER A 41 5.23 22.95 8.50
N ARG A 42 4.47 23.30 7.45
CA ARG A 42 5.03 23.71 6.15
C ARG A 42 5.90 24.96 6.25
N THR A 43 5.43 26.00 6.93
CA THR A 43 6.18 27.26 7.09
C THR A 43 7.47 27.03 7.88
N ARG A 44 7.42 26.19 8.91
CA ARG A 44 8.60 25.77 9.67
C ARG A 44 9.56 24.98 8.78
N ALA A 45 9.05 24.06 7.96
CA ALA A 45 9.86 23.30 7.00
C ALA A 45 10.53 24.22 5.97
N ASP A 46 9.82 25.21 5.43
CA ASP A 46 10.41 26.19 4.51
C ASP A 46 11.53 27.01 5.17
N ARG A 47 11.44 27.29 6.48
CA ARG A 47 12.49 27.99 7.23
C ARG A 47 13.73 27.13 7.43
N ILE A 48 13.59 25.86 7.83
CA ILE A 48 14.75 24.98 8.01
C ILE A 48 15.41 24.67 6.66
N ILE A 49 14.62 24.48 5.59
CA ILE A 49 15.12 24.21 4.25
C ILE A 49 15.99 25.37 3.75
N ARG A 50 15.59 26.63 4.01
CA ARG A 50 16.45 27.79 3.68
C ARG A 50 17.81 27.68 4.37
N GLY A 51 17.81 27.43 5.68
CA GLY A 51 19.06 27.24 6.42
C GLY A 51 19.86 26.00 6.00
N TRP A 52 19.22 24.97 5.41
CA TRP A 52 19.94 23.84 4.80
C TRP A 52 20.52 24.18 3.45
N LEU A 53 19.83 24.97 2.62
CA LEU A 53 20.34 25.46 1.35
C LEU A 53 21.55 26.36 1.54
N ASP A 54 21.50 27.29 2.50
CA ASP A 54 22.61 28.19 2.83
C ASP A 54 23.86 27.41 3.28
N ARG A 55 23.65 26.29 3.98
CA ARG A 55 24.72 25.36 4.42
C ARG A 55 25.03 24.26 3.41
N SER A 56 24.43 24.30 2.23
CA SER A 56 24.57 23.28 1.18
C SER A 56 24.29 21.84 1.64
N LEU A 57 23.40 21.62 2.62
CA LEU A 57 23.00 20.29 3.11
C LEU A 57 21.94 19.62 2.24
N VAL A 58 21.25 20.40 1.42
CA VAL A 58 20.26 19.91 0.44
C VAL A 58 20.43 20.64 -0.88
N ILE A 59 19.93 20.04 -1.96
CA ILE A 59 19.84 20.64 -3.28
C ILE A 59 18.37 20.88 -3.60
N ALA A 60 18.05 22.08 -4.06
CA ALA A 60 16.71 22.45 -4.50
C ALA A 60 16.48 22.05 -5.96
N ARG A 61 15.33 21.42 -6.26
CA ARG A 61 14.88 21.11 -7.61
C ARG A 61 13.46 21.59 -7.83
N GLN A 62 13.19 22.20 -8.99
CA GLN A 62 11.85 22.69 -9.33
C GLN A 62 11.05 21.57 -9.99
N LEU A 63 9.88 21.24 -9.43
CA LEU A 63 8.98 20.26 -10.03
C LEU A 63 8.08 20.90 -11.10
N PRO A 64 7.67 20.14 -12.13
CA PRO A 64 6.71 20.57 -13.15
C PRO A 64 5.31 20.87 -12.60
N ASN A 65 4.44 21.41 -13.46
CA ASN A 65 2.99 21.51 -13.23
C ASN A 65 2.60 22.25 -11.95
N GLY A 66 3.40 23.24 -11.52
CA GLY A 66 3.13 24.01 -10.32
C GLY A 66 3.33 23.24 -9.00
N ALA A 67 3.93 22.04 -9.04
CA ALA A 67 4.21 21.23 -7.86
C ALA A 67 5.27 21.82 -6.90
N ARG A 68 5.88 22.94 -7.31
CA ARG A 68 6.86 23.74 -6.56
C ARG A 68 8.18 23.00 -6.32
N ARG A 69 8.96 23.49 -5.36
CA ARG A 69 10.31 23.02 -5.09
C ARG A 69 10.31 21.74 -4.25
N ALA A 70 11.05 20.74 -4.71
CA ALA A 70 11.52 19.60 -3.94
C ALA A 70 12.96 19.84 -3.46
N VAL A 71 13.34 19.14 -2.40
CA VAL A 71 14.72 19.08 -1.91
C VAL A 71 15.21 17.64 -1.87
N VAL A 72 16.47 17.46 -2.27
CA VAL A 72 17.21 16.19 -2.20
C VAL A 72 18.43 16.36 -1.32
N LEU A 73 18.94 15.27 -0.76
CA LEU A 73 20.13 15.30 0.08
C LEU A 73 21.38 15.61 -0.76
N SER A 74 22.20 16.58 -0.33
CA SER A 74 23.51 16.84 -0.94
C SER A 74 24.58 15.87 -0.39
N ASP A 75 25.80 15.93 -0.93
CA ASP A 75 26.95 15.22 -0.37
C ASP A 75 27.27 15.68 1.07
N SER A 76 27.21 17.00 1.34
CA SER A 76 27.41 17.55 2.69
C SER A 76 26.31 17.12 3.67
N GLY A 77 25.05 17.09 3.22
CA GLY A 77 23.94 16.58 4.03
C GLY A 77 24.07 15.10 4.33
N ALA A 78 24.54 14.30 3.36
CA ALA A 78 24.83 12.89 3.56
C ALA A 78 25.95 12.67 4.59
N ARG A 79 27.02 13.47 4.53
CA ARG A 79 28.11 13.42 5.50
C ARG A 79 27.62 13.74 6.92
N LEU A 80 26.81 14.79 7.09
CA LEU A 80 26.21 15.12 8.39
C LEU A 80 25.38 13.95 8.95
N LEU A 81 24.59 13.28 8.11
CA LEU A 81 23.85 12.09 8.53
C LEU A 81 24.77 10.92 8.91
N GLN A 82 25.86 10.71 8.19
CA GLN A 82 26.85 9.67 8.51
C GLN A 82 27.53 9.94 9.85
N GLU A 83 27.91 11.19 10.12
CA GLU A 83 28.43 11.64 11.42
C GLU A 83 27.41 11.42 12.56
N ALA A 84 26.11 11.55 12.26
CA ALA A 84 25.01 11.22 13.15
C ALA A 84 24.64 9.72 13.19
N ALA A 85 25.58 8.84 12.87
CA ALA A 85 25.45 7.37 12.86
C ALA A 85 24.51 6.76 11.79
N HIS A 86 24.12 7.51 10.76
CA HIS A 86 23.39 6.99 9.60
C HIS A 86 24.35 6.69 8.43
N VAL A 87 25.20 5.68 8.60
CA VAL A 87 26.30 5.32 7.68
C VAL A 87 25.87 5.01 6.24
N SER A 88 24.61 4.61 6.04
CA SER A 88 24.03 4.34 4.72
C SER A 88 23.51 5.57 3.99
N ALA A 89 23.58 6.77 4.59
CA ALA A 89 23.16 8.00 3.96
C ALA A 89 23.99 8.31 2.71
N ARG A 90 23.32 8.67 1.61
CA ARG A 90 23.90 8.98 0.30
C ARG A 90 23.19 10.19 -0.30
N THR A 91 23.89 10.93 -1.15
CA THR A 91 23.28 12.03 -1.92
C THR A 91 22.12 11.54 -2.78
N GLY A 92 21.11 12.39 -2.95
CA GLY A 92 19.98 12.18 -3.85
C GLY A 92 20.05 13.03 -5.12
N LYS A 93 21.23 13.57 -5.47
CA LYS A 93 21.38 14.51 -6.60
C LYS A 93 20.96 13.92 -7.96
N ASP A 94 21.08 12.60 -8.11
CA ASP A 94 20.83 11.85 -9.35
C ASP A 94 19.39 11.29 -9.43
N TRP A 95 18.42 11.90 -8.73
CA TRP A 95 17.00 11.49 -8.80
C TRP A 95 16.28 11.95 -10.09
N GLY A 96 16.92 12.77 -10.92
CA GLY A 96 16.36 13.20 -12.20
C GLY A 96 17.44 13.26 -13.26
N GLU A 97 17.04 13.67 -14.45
CA GLU A 97 17.92 13.79 -15.60
C GLU A 97 18.38 15.24 -15.77
N THR A 98 19.60 15.41 -16.26
CA THR A 98 20.14 16.73 -16.62
C THR A 98 20.47 16.70 -18.10
N ASP A 99 19.73 17.48 -18.88
CA ASP A 99 19.98 17.69 -20.30
C ASP A 99 20.51 19.13 -20.50
N GLY A 100 21.81 19.24 -20.78
CA GLY A 100 22.54 20.51 -20.78
C GLY A 100 22.43 21.25 -19.44
N ASN A 101 21.83 22.45 -19.48
CA ASN A 101 21.61 23.28 -18.28
C ASN A 101 20.20 23.10 -17.67
N ARG A 102 19.40 22.15 -18.17
CA ARG A 102 18.03 21.93 -17.70
C ARG A 102 17.94 20.59 -16.98
N TRP A 103 17.50 20.66 -15.73
CA TRP A 103 17.16 19.49 -14.94
C TRP A 103 15.67 19.17 -15.08
N SER A 104 15.32 17.89 -15.19
CA SER A 104 13.94 17.38 -15.14
C SER A 104 13.82 16.19 -14.19
N PRO A 105 12.70 16.04 -13.47
CA PRO A 105 12.48 14.86 -12.65
C PRO A 105 12.23 13.62 -13.51
N ASN A 106 12.42 12.43 -12.92
CA ASN A 106 11.98 11.17 -13.53
C ASN A 106 10.48 11.18 -13.85
N LEU A 107 10.06 10.42 -14.87
CA LEU A 107 8.67 10.34 -15.32
C LEU A 107 7.67 9.93 -14.22
N THR A 108 8.14 9.25 -13.17
CA THR A 108 7.33 8.76 -12.05
C THR A 108 7.14 9.77 -10.92
N TRP A 109 7.70 10.98 -11.00
CA TRP A 109 7.70 11.90 -9.86
C TRP A 109 6.32 12.22 -9.27
N GLN A 110 5.27 12.24 -10.10
CA GLN A 110 3.90 12.47 -9.63
C GLN A 110 3.39 11.30 -8.81
N HIS A 111 3.69 10.07 -9.25
CA HIS A 111 3.37 8.84 -8.53
C HIS A 111 4.11 8.80 -7.19
N ASP A 112 5.43 9.05 -7.20
CA ASP A 112 6.26 9.13 -6.00
C ASP A 112 5.71 10.18 -5.01
N LEU A 113 5.24 11.32 -5.50
CA LEU A 113 4.68 12.38 -4.68
C LEU A 113 3.36 11.98 -4.01
N ILE A 114 2.51 11.25 -4.73
CA ILE A 114 1.24 10.76 -4.19
C ILE A 114 1.53 9.67 -3.15
N ALA A 115 2.42 8.73 -3.44
CA ALA A 115 2.88 7.71 -2.49
C ALA A 115 3.44 8.34 -1.21
N ALA A 116 4.31 9.34 -1.35
CA ALA A 116 4.81 10.09 -0.20
C ALA A 116 3.69 10.79 0.57
N GLY A 117 2.75 11.41 -0.13
CA GLY A 117 1.58 12.03 0.49
C GLY A 117 0.74 11.05 1.31
N VAL A 118 0.45 9.86 0.77
CA VAL A 118 -0.30 8.80 1.47
C VAL A 118 0.43 8.33 2.72
N LEU A 119 1.73 8.01 2.60
CA LEU A 119 2.54 7.58 3.74
C LEU A 119 2.61 8.67 4.83
N VAL A 120 2.78 9.93 4.44
CA VAL A 120 2.75 11.06 5.38
C VAL A 120 1.41 11.12 6.13
N ARG A 121 0.28 10.82 5.48
CA ARG A 121 -1.03 10.77 6.16
C ARG A 121 -1.15 9.61 7.13
N LEU A 122 -0.58 8.46 6.79
CA LEU A 122 -0.51 7.33 7.72
C LEU A 122 0.39 7.67 8.91
N PHE A 123 1.52 8.33 8.69
CA PHE A 123 2.42 8.80 9.74
C PHE A 123 1.74 9.80 10.69
N GLU A 124 0.95 10.74 10.17
CA GLU A 124 0.14 11.67 10.98
C GLU A 124 -0.89 10.93 11.87
N ARG A 125 -1.30 9.71 11.49
CA ARG A 125 -2.19 8.84 12.26
C ARG A 125 -1.44 7.90 13.23
N GLY A 126 -0.13 8.08 13.40
CA GLY A 126 0.69 7.28 14.32
C GLY A 126 1.30 6.02 13.73
N TRP A 127 1.16 5.79 12.41
CA TRP A 127 1.79 4.64 11.77
C TRP A 127 3.29 4.85 11.61
N THR A 128 4.07 3.78 11.77
CA THR A 128 5.47 3.77 11.31
C THR A 128 5.49 3.52 9.81
N ILE A 129 6.23 4.34 9.05
CA ILE A 129 6.21 4.26 7.58
C ILE A 129 7.59 3.94 7.00
N LEU A 130 7.59 3.12 5.95
CA LEU A 130 8.76 2.71 5.17
C LEU A 130 8.51 3.04 3.69
N PRO A 131 9.11 4.13 3.17
CA PRO A 131 8.93 4.52 1.77
C PRO A 131 9.64 3.56 0.80
N GLU A 132 9.14 3.45 -0.43
CA GLU A 132 9.69 2.59 -1.49
C GLU A 132 11.22 2.65 -1.60
N LYS A 133 11.83 3.85 -1.64
CA LYS A 133 13.28 3.99 -1.80
C LYS A 133 14.07 3.33 -0.67
N MET A 134 13.55 3.38 0.56
CA MET A 134 14.11 2.63 1.68
C MET A 134 13.91 1.13 1.49
N LEU A 135 12.70 0.71 1.10
CA LEU A 135 12.38 -0.71 0.86
C LEU A 135 13.26 -1.34 -0.23
N ARG A 136 13.52 -0.63 -1.33
CA ARG A 136 14.42 -1.08 -2.41
C ARG A 136 15.85 -1.32 -1.94
N ARG A 137 16.35 -0.47 -1.05
CA ARG A 137 17.69 -0.63 -0.49
C ARG A 137 17.74 -1.81 0.49
N ASP A 138 16.71 -1.95 1.31
CA ASP A 138 16.70 -2.92 2.41
C ASP A 138 16.32 -4.34 1.94
N ASN A 139 15.81 -4.47 0.71
CA ASN A 139 15.37 -5.75 0.12
C ASN A 139 15.95 -5.98 -1.28
N PRO A 140 17.29 -6.11 -1.42
CA PRO A 140 17.90 -6.40 -2.71
C PRO A 140 17.40 -7.75 -3.25
N GLY A 141 16.89 -7.74 -4.48
CA GLY A 141 16.43 -8.96 -5.18
C GLY A 141 14.94 -9.26 -5.07
N LEU A 142 14.15 -8.50 -4.29
CA LEU A 142 12.69 -8.61 -4.37
C LEU A 142 12.21 -8.12 -5.74
N VAL A 143 11.47 -8.99 -6.44
CA VAL A 143 10.94 -8.73 -7.79
C VAL A 143 9.93 -7.58 -7.77
N LYS A 144 9.04 -7.57 -6.77
CA LYS A 144 8.01 -6.55 -6.58
C LYS A 144 8.19 -5.92 -5.21
N ILE A 145 8.17 -4.59 -5.20
CA ILE A 145 8.30 -3.75 -4.01
C ILE A 145 7.08 -2.82 -3.99
N PRO A 146 6.44 -2.62 -2.82
CA PRO A 146 5.32 -1.69 -2.71
C PRO A 146 5.80 -0.25 -2.84
N ASP A 147 4.87 0.65 -3.16
CA ASP A 147 5.10 2.10 -3.13
C ASP A 147 5.37 2.61 -1.69
N GLY A 148 4.99 1.81 -0.69
CA GLY A 148 5.45 1.92 0.69
C GLY A 148 4.84 0.89 1.62
N ILE A 149 5.32 0.88 2.85
CA ILE A 149 4.74 0.09 3.95
C ILE A 149 4.36 1.02 5.09
N ALA A 150 3.25 0.71 5.76
CA ALA A 150 2.90 1.30 7.04
C ALA A 150 2.63 0.22 8.08
N LEU A 151 3.14 0.42 9.30
CA LEU A 151 3.08 -0.51 10.42
C LEU A 151 2.30 0.11 11.58
N ASN A 152 1.37 -0.66 12.15
CA ASN A 152 0.67 -0.34 13.39
C ASN A 152 0.32 -1.63 14.15
N GLY A 153 1.13 -2.00 15.14
CA GLY A 153 0.96 -3.26 15.85
C GLY A 153 1.11 -4.46 14.93
N THR A 154 0.06 -5.29 14.83
CA THR A 154 0.00 -6.44 13.92
C THR A 154 -0.38 -6.08 12.49
N ASP A 155 -0.86 -4.86 12.25
CA ASP A 155 -1.28 -4.42 10.93
C ASP A 155 -0.08 -3.91 10.14
N VAL A 156 0.16 -4.56 9.00
CA VAL A 156 1.22 -4.23 8.05
C VAL A 156 0.55 -3.95 6.70
N ILE A 157 0.46 -2.66 6.36
CA ILE A 157 -0.11 -2.20 5.10
C ILE A 157 0.93 -2.30 3.99
N TRP A 158 0.57 -3.02 2.93
CA TRP A 158 1.19 -2.92 1.61
C TRP A 158 0.51 -1.81 0.80
N LEU A 159 1.22 -0.73 0.48
CA LEU A 159 0.68 0.38 -0.30
C LEU A 159 0.97 0.23 -1.79
N GLU A 160 -0.07 0.35 -2.61
CA GLU A 160 0.02 0.61 -4.05
C GLU A 160 -0.75 1.88 -4.39
N VAL A 161 -0.17 2.72 -5.23
CA VAL A 161 -0.76 3.98 -5.71
C VAL A 161 -1.19 3.84 -7.17
N GLU A 162 -2.38 4.32 -7.44
CA GLU A 162 -2.95 4.43 -8.78
C GLU A 162 -3.14 5.91 -9.12
N SER A 163 -2.21 6.43 -9.92
CA SER A 163 -2.20 7.83 -10.37
C SER A 163 -2.45 7.99 -11.88
N ALA A 164 -2.36 6.89 -12.63
CA ALA A 164 -2.51 6.86 -14.08
C ALA A 164 -3.17 5.57 -14.57
N ARG A 165 -3.56 5.54 -15.84
CA ARG A 165 -4.20 4.39 -16.47
C ARG A 165 -3.26 3.17 -16.50
N LYS A 166 -3.51 2.15 -15.66
CA LYS A 166 -2.88 0.82 -15.77
C LYS A 166 -3.76 -0.16 -16.55
N SER A 167 -3.18 -0.91 -17.49
CA SER A 167 -3.92 -1.92 -18.28
C SER A 167 -3.04 -3.13 -18.60
N GLY A 168 -3.68 -4.22 -19.05
CA GLY A 168 -2.99 -5.45 -19.41
C GLY A 168 -2.19 -6.02 -18.22
N ARG A 169 -0.91 -6.29 -18.46
CA ARG A 169 -0.05 -6.98 -17.49
C ARG A 169 0.10 -6.24 -16.16
N ALA A 170 0.25 -4.91 -16.17
CA ALA A 170 0.42 -4.11 -14.96
C ALA A 170 -0.82 -4.18 -14.03
N MET A 171 -2.02 -4.26 -14.59
CA MET A 171 -3.25 -4.42 -13.80
C MET A 171 -3.39 -5.84 -13.23
N LEU A 172 -2.96 -6.85 -13.99
CA LEU A 172 -2.93 -8.24 -13.52
C LEU A 172 -1.92 -8.41 -12.38
N ASP A 173 -0.74 -7.79 -12.49
CA ASP A 173 0.29 -7.86 -11.45
C ASP A 173 -0.19 -7.17 -10.17
N LEU A 174 -0.85 -6.00 -10.27
CA LEU A 174 -1.50 -5.36 -9.12
C LEU A 174 -2.53 -6.27 -8.45
N ALA A 175 -3.47 -6.83 -9.23
CA ALA A 175 -4.52 -7.69 -8.71
C ALA A 175 -3.97 -8.95 -8.03
N ARG A 176 -2.90 -9.53 -8.58
CA ARG A 176 -2.15 -10.63 -7.96
C ARG A 176 -1.52 -10.20 -6.64
N THR A 177 -0.77 -9.10 -6.62
CA THR A 177 -0.16 -8.58 -5.38
C THR A 177 -1.19 -8.34 -4.28
N VAL A 178 -2.33 -7.73 -4.61
CA VAL A 178 -3.42 -7.52 -3.64
C VAL A 178 -3.97 -8.86 -3.13
N SER A 179 -4.10 -9.86 -4.00
CA SER A 179 -4.55 -11.20 -3.62
C SER A 179 -3.54 -11.92 -2.73
N ASP A 180 -2.25 -11.85 -3.05
CA ASP A 180 -1.15 -12.49 -2.30
C ASP A 180 -1.00 -11.88 -0.90
N VAL A 181 -1.23 -10.57 -0.77
CA VAL A 181 -1.27 -9.91 0.55
C VAL A 181 -2.48 -10.40 1.35
N ALA A 182 -3.67 -10.44 0.74
CA ALA A 182 -4.88 -10.88 1.42
C ALA A 182 -4.85 -12.37 1.80
N SER A 183 -4.15 -13.23 1.05
CA SER A 183 -3.95 -14.65 1.38
C SER A 183 -2.80 -14.89 2.36
N GLY A 184 -2.00 -13.87 2.69
CA GLY A 184 -0.80 -14.00 3.52
C GLY A 184 0.38 -14.67 2.81
N GLU A 185 0.28 -14.91 1.50
CA GLU A 185 1.31 -15.56 0.66
C GLU A 185 2.39 -14.58 0.18
N CYS A 186 2.22 -13.28 0.43
CA CYS A 186 3.20 -12.25 0.09
C CYS A 186 4.55 -12.49 0.81
N PRO A 187 5.70 -12.25 0.13
CA PRO A 187 7.01 -12.32 0.78
C PRO A 187 7.17 -11.29 1.91
N LEU A 188 8.10 -11.56 2.82
CA LEU A 188 8.52 -10.57 3.81
C LEU A 188 9.17 -9.37 3.11
N VAL A 189 8.83 -8.17 3.56
CA VAL A 189 9.45 -6.92 3.11
C VAL A 189 9.99 -6.19 4.32
N SER A 190 11.31 -5.97 4.34
CA SER A 190 12.05 -5.40 5.47
C SER A 190 11.74 -6.12 6.80
N GLY A 191 11.58 -7.44 6.76
CA GLY A 191 11.28 -8.27 7.94
C GLY A 191 9.81 -8.30 8.35
N HIS A 192 8.91 -7.62 7.63
CA HIS A 192 7.47 -7.58 7.94
C HIS A 192 6.66 -8.38 6.92
N ARG A 193 5.68 -9.15 7.39
CA ARG A 193 4.68 -9.80 6.53
C ARG A 193 3.50 -8.85 6.36
N PRO A 194 3.19 -8.40 5.14
CA PRO A 194 1.98 -7.63 4.88
C PRO A 194 0.73 -8.40 5.27
N THR A 195 -0.21 -7.72 5.93
CA THR A 195 -1.50 -8.28 6.35
C THR A 195 -2.68 -7.58 5.70
N VAL A 196 -2.47 -6.37 5.17
CA VAL A 196 -3.52 -5.56 4.55
C VAL A 196 -2.97 -4.92 3.27
N ALA A 197 -3.71 -5.03 2.17
CA ALA A 197 -3.42 -4.26 0.96
C ALA A 197 -4.17 -2.93 1.00
N LEU A 198 -3.47 -1.82 0.77
CA LEU A 198 -4.07 -0.49 0.57
C LEU A 198 -3.82 -0.03 -0.86
N VAL A 199 -4.88 0.15 -1.64
CA VAL A 199 -4.82 0.74 -2.97
C VAL A 199 -5.28 2.19 -2.89
N ALA A 200 -4.33 3.11 -2.89
CA ALA A 200 -4.60 4.54 -2.89
C ALA A 200 -4.74 5.07 -4.32
N TYR A 201 -5.68 5.98 -4.57
CA TYR A 201 -5.91 6.52 -5.90
C TYR A 201 -6.37 7.97 -5.84
N VAL A 202 -6.05 8.76 -6.87
CA VAL A 202 -6.50 10.15 -6.95
C VAL A 202 -7.98 10.20 -7.31
N LYS A 203 -8.79 10.86 -6.48
CA LYS A 203 -10.22 11.08 -6.75
C LYS A 203 -10.37 11.97 -7.97
N ASP A 204 -11.32 11.65 -8.83
CA ASP A 204 -11.63 12.40 -10.06
C ASP A 204 -10.43 12.50 -11.03
N ALA A 205 -9.50 11.53 -10.95
CA ALA A 205 -8.39 11.42 -11.88
C ALA A 205 -8.89 11.34 -13.33
N LYS A 206 -8.13 11.92 -14.25
CA LYS A 206 -8.40 11.87 -15.68
C LYS A 206 -7.27 11.17 -16.40
N ASP A 207 -7.61 10.46 -17.46
CA ASP A 207 -6.62 9.89 -18.37
C ASP A 207 -6.00 10.98 -19.26
N GLU A 208 -5.03 10.57 -20.08
CA GLU A 208 -4.35 11.44 -21.03
C GLU A 208 -5.28 12.11 -22.07
N ARG A 209 -6.53 11.63 -22.19
CA ARG A 209 -7.56 12.13 -23.11
C ARG A 209 -8.60 13.00 -22.38
N GLY A 210 -8.48 13.17 -21.07
CA GLY A 210 -9.41 13.92 -20.23
C GLY A 210 -10.62 13.13 -19.74
N HIS A 211 -10.70 11.83 -19.99
CA HIS A 211 -11.79 10.98 -19.49
C HIS A 211 -11.56 10.59 -18.02
N GLY A 212 -12.65 10.57 -17.24
CA GLY A 212 -12.59 10.15 -15.83
C GLY A 212 -12.10 8.71 -15.67
N LEU A 213 -11.15 8.51 -14.76
CA LEU A 213 -10.60 7.21 -14.40
C LEU A 213 -11.27 6.68 -13.13
N ASN A 214 -12.09 5.64 -13.29
CA ASN A 214 -12.62 4.89 -12.14
C ASN A 214 -11.61 3.81 -11.71
N HIS A 215 -10.57 4.22 -10.99
CA HIS A 215 -9.52 3.32 -10.50
C HIS A 215 -10.09 2.17 -9.67
N ARG A 216 -10.96 2.48 -8.70
CA ARG A 216 -11.61 1.50 -7.83
C ARG A 216 -12.28 0.39 -8.63
N GLN A 217 -13.20 0.74 -9.53
CA GLN A 217 -13.93 -0.26 -10.32
C GLN A 217 -13.00 -1.12 -11.19
N ARG A 218 -11.97 -0.52 -11.78
CA ARG A 218 -11.03 -1.25 -12.65
C ARG A 218 -10.19 -2.25 -11.89
N VAL A 219 -9.66 -1.84 -10.74
CA VAL A 219 -8.88 -2.73 -9.87
C VAL A 219 -9.79 -3.79 -9.26
N THR A 220 -11.01 -3.43 -8.83
CA THR A 220 -12.03 -4.40 -8.38
C THR A 220 -12.28 -5.45 -9.45
N SER A 221 -12.63 -5.06 -10.68
CA SER A 221 -12.89 -6.01 -11.76
C SER A 221 -11.67 -6.86 -12.12
N ALA A 222 -10.45 -6.36 -11.95
CA ALA A 222 -9.26 -7.17 -12.15
C ALA A 222 -9.13 -8.24 -11.06
N ILE A 223 -9.26 -7.85 -9.79
CA ILE A 223 -9.24 -8.76 -8.62
C ILE A 223 -10.33 -9.84 -8.78
N GLN A 224 -11.58 -9.46 -9.04
CA GLN A 224 -12.70 -10.41 -9.22
C GLN A 224 -12.38 -11.50 -10.25
N LYS A 225 -11.72 -11.15 -11.35
CA LYS A 225 -11.38 -12.07 -12.44
C LYS A 225 -10.16 -12.93 -12.15
N THR A 226 -9.18 -12.43 -11.40
CA THR A 226 -7.90 -13.11 -11.21
C THR A 226 -7.80 -13.87 -9.89
N SER A 227 -8.51 -13.42 -8.86
CA SER A 227 -8.42 -14.00 -7.52
C SER A 227 -9.16 -15.33 -7.47
N LYS A 228 -8.54 -16.31 -6.83
CA LYS A 228 -9.15 -17.62 -6.59
C LYS A 228 -10.10 -17.62 -5.38
N ARG A 229 -9.96 -16.64 -4.50
CA ARG A 229 -10.71 -16.49 -3.26
C ARG A 229 -11.21 -15.05 -3.15
N ASP A 230 -12.21 -14.84 -2.32
CA ASP A 230 -12.63 -13.49 -1.97
C ASP A 230 -11.46 -12.74 -1.30
N VAL A 231 -11.38 -11.44 -1.55
CA VAL A 231 -10.23 -10.59 -1.16
C VAL A 231 -10.71 -9.42 -0.33
N THR A 232 -10.14 -9.25 0.86
CA THR A 232 -10.34 -8.04 1.65
C THR A 232 -9.17 -7.10 1.42
N LEU A 233 -9.46 -5.84 1.08
CA LEU A 233 -8.46 -4.78 0.97
C LEU A 233 -9.00 -3.46 1.50
N GLN A 234 -8.15 -2.44 1.50
CA GLN A 234 -8.52 -1.07 1.79
C GLN A 234 -8.34 -0.19 0.57
N TRP A 235 -9.31 0.69 0.34
CA TRP A 235 -9.21 1.77 -0.63
C TRP A 235 -8.76 3.05 0.05
N GLY A 236 -7.87 3.78 -0.61
CA GLY A 236 -7.39 5.08 -0.17
C GLY A 236 -7.69 6.21 -1.18
N PRO A 237 -8.96 6.59 -1.43
CA PRO A 237 -9.26 7.79 -2.21
C PRO A 237 -8.50 9.01 -1.66
N CYS A 238 -7.68 9.61 -2.52
CA CYS A 238 -6.84 10.75 -2.25
C CYS A 238 -7.44 12.00 -2.89
N GLN A 239 -7.64 13.04 -2.08
CA GLN A 239 -7.87 14.38 -2.58
C GLN A 239 -6.53 15.12 -2.67
N LEU A 240 -6.33 15.87 -3.75
CA LEU A 240 -5.10 16.64 -3.94
C LEU A 240 -5.31 18.12 -3.60
N ALA A 241 -4.30 18.73 -2.98
CA ALA A 241 -4.13 20.18 -2.91
C ALA A 241 -2.89 20.57 -3.73
N GLY A 242 -3.12 21.12 -4.92
CA GLY A 242 -2.09 21.17 -5.96
C GLY A 242 -1.73 19.76 -6.38
N CYS A 243 -0.44 19.39 -6.31
CA CYS A 243 0.02 18.04 -6.66
C CYS A 243 0.22 17.10 -5.46
N GLY A 244 -0.05 17.54 -4.22
CA GLY A 244 0.14 16.72 -3.01
C GLY A 244 -1.15 16.22 -2.40
N VAL A 245 -1.09 15.15 -1.62
CA VAL A 245 -2.25 14.55 -0.94
C VAL A 245 -2.72 15.42 0.23
N SER A 246 -3.91 16.01 0.09
CA SER A 246 -4.57 16.81 1.12
C SER A 246 -5.44 15.99 2.07
N THR A 247 -5.99 14.89 1.59
CA THR A 247 -6.87 14.02 2.35
C THR A 247 -6.68 12.59 1.87
N LEU A 248 -6.69 11.65 2.79
CA LEU A 248 -6.70 10.21 2.54
C LEU A 248 -7.88 9.65 3.32
N ASP A 249 -8.88 9.10 2.66
CA ASP A 249 -9.97 8.39 3.31
C ASP A 249 -9.76 6.89 3.12
N ILE A 250 -9.73 6.12 4.21
CA ILE A 250 -9.41 4.68 4.15
C ILE A 250 -10.69 3.89 4.37
N GLN A 251 -11.06 3.08 3.38
CA GLN A 251 -12.31 2.35 3.37
C GLN A 251 -12.04 0.86 3.14
N PRO A 252 -12.38 -0.05 4.07
CA PRO A 252 -12.29 -1.48 3.81
C PRO A 252 -13.32 -1.88 2.75
N GLU A 253 -12.96 -2.83 1.89
CA GLU A 253 -13.87 -3.47 0.96
C GLU A 253 -13.56 -4.96 0.86
N HIS A 254 -14.63 -5.75 0.81
CA HIS A 254 -14.56 -7.18 0.55
C HIS A 254 -14.99 -7.44 -0.90
N ILE A 255 -14.06 -7.94 -1.71
CA ILE A 255 -14.26 -8.24 -3.12
C ILE A 255 -14.54 -9.72 -3.31
N ILE A 256 -15.68 -9.97 -3.93
CA ILE A 256 -16.17 -11.29 -4.30
C ILE A 256 -15.46 -11.80 -5.57
N ALA A 257 -14.80 -12.95 -5.49
CA ALA A 257 -14.17 -13.59 -6.64
C ALA A 257 -15.20 -14.21 -7.60
N ASP A 258 -14.98 -14.07 -8.92
CA ASP A 258 -15.86 -14.61 -9.96
C ASP A 258 -15.85 -16.15 -9.93
N ARG A 259 -14.69 -16.77 -9.73
CA ARG A 259 -14.55 -18.24 -9.69
C ARG A 259 -15.34 -18.84 -8.51
N SER A 260 -15.20 -18.29 -7.30
CA SER A 260 -16.00 -18.72 -6.14
C SER A 260 -17.49 -18.56 -6.40
N SER A 261 -17.90 -17.46 -7.04
CA SER A 261 -19.30 -17.21 -7.36
C SER A 261 -19.87 -18.21 -8.37
N GLN A 262 -19.08 -18.64 -9.36
CA GLN A 262 -19.47 -19.67 -10.32
C GLN A 262 -19.63 -21.03 -9.64
N ILE A 263 -18.68 -21.43 -8.78
CA ILE A 263 -18.75 -22.70 -8.04
C ILE A 263 -19.96 -22.71 -7.11
N LEU A 264 -20.23 -21.62 -6.40
CA LEU A 264 -21.40 -21.52 -5.52
C LEU A 264 -22.72 -21.70 -6.29
N ARG A 265 -22.82 -21.19 -7.52
CA ARG A 265 -24.00 -21.45 -8.37
C ARG A 265 -24.15 -22.93 -8.71
N VAL A 266 -23.06 -23.63 -8.98
CA VAL A 266 -23.08 -25.08 -9.25
C VAL A 266 -23.52 -25.85 -8.00
N LEU A 267 -22.97 -25.54 -6.83
CA LEU A 267 -23.38 -26.15 -5.55
C LEU A 267 -24.87 -25.92 -5.28
N ASN A 268 -25.35 -24.68 -5.44
CA ASN A 268 -26.75 -24.35 -5.21
C ASN A 268 -27.68 -25.02 -6.21
N ALA A 269 -27.27 -25.18 -7.47
CA ALA A 269 -28.04 -25.88 -8.50
C ALA A 269 -28.08 -27.40 -8.25
N GLY A 270 -27.01 -27.97 -7.70
CA GLY A 270 -26.97 -29.37 -7.26
C GLY A 270 -27.81 -29.64 -6.00
N GLY A 271 -28.11 -28.58 -5.24
CA GLY A 271 -28.89 -28.64 -4.01
C GLY A 271 -28.04 -28.99 -2.79
N TRP A 272 -28.36 -28.33 -1.68
CA TRP A 272 -27.83 -28.68 -0.36
C TRP A 272 -28.80 -29.63 0.32
N HIS A 273 -28.31 -30.77 0.79
CA HIS A 273 -29.10 -31.76 1.53
C HIS A 273 -28.45 -32.02 2.88
N GLU A 274 -29.26 -32.40 3.86
CA GLU A 274 -28.78 -32.80 5.18
C GLU A 274 -28.28 -34.25 5.10
N ASP A 275 -27.11 -34.52 5.68
CA ASP A 275 -26.61 -35.89 5.84
C ASP A 275 -26.90 -36.45 7.24
N ASP A 276 -26.47 -37.69 7.49
CA ASP A 276 -26.77 -38.42 8.72
C ASP A 276 -26.20 -37.76 9.99
N THR A 277 -25.30 -36.78 9.86
CA THR A 277 -24.75 -36.03 10.99
C THR A 277 -25.43 -34.68 11.20
N GLY A 278 -26.49 -34.37 10.44
CA GLY A 278 -27.18 -33.08 10.50
C GLY A 278 -26.43 -31.95 9.77
N CYS A 279 -25.38 -32.27 9.02
CA CYS A 279 -24.63 -31.28 8.25
C CYS A 279 -25.29 -31.05 6.90
N LEU A 280 -25.26 -29.81 6.41
CA LEU A 280 -25.70 -29.51 5.06
C LEU A 280 -24.55 -29.73 4.09
N VAL A 281 -24.77 -30.59 3.10
CA VAL A 281 -23.76 -31.01 2.15
C VAL A 281 -24.19 -30.78 0.70
N ALA A 282 -23.20 -30.45 -0.13
CA ALA A 282 -23.35 -30.34 -1.58
C ALA A 282 -22.11 -30.90 -2.28
N ASN A 283 -22.28 -31.48 -3.47
CA ASN A 283 -21.18 -32.11 -4.20
C ASN A 283 -20.70 -31.21 -5.34
N TYR A 284 -19.38 -31.10 -5.50
CA TYR A 284 -18.72 -30.49 -6.65
C TYR A 284 -17.74 -31.49 -7.26
N GLY A 285 -18.23 -32.30 -8.21
CA GLY A 285 -17.46 -33.43 -8.73
C GLY A 285 -17.13 -34.43 -7.62
N PRO A 286 -15.85 -34.78 -7.38
CA PRO A 286 -15.45 -35.73 -6.35
C PRO A 286 -15.29 -35.10 -4.94
N VAL A 287 -15.54 -33.79 -4.80
CA VAL A 287 -15.36 -33.06 -3.54
C VAL A 287 -16.72 -32.73 -2.92
N LYS A 288 -16.87 -33.01 -1.62
CA LYS A 288 -18.01 -32.67 -0.78
C LYS A 288 -17.75 -31.32 -0.11
N ALA A 289 -18.67 -30.38 -0.27
CA ALA A 289 -18.76 -29.15 0.51
C ALA A 289 -19.69 -29.40 1.70
N ILE A 290 -19.27 -29.03 2.90
CA ILE A 290 -19.98 -29.32 4.14
C ILE A 290 -20.10 -28.02 4.94
N ILE A 291 -21.31 -27.70 5.39
CA ILE A 291 -21.57 -26.60 6.32
C ILE A 291 -22.44 -27.09 7.48
N TRP A 292 -22.26 -26.50 8.64
CA TRP A 292 -23.06 -26.80 9.83
C TRP A 292 -23.16 -25.56 10.72
N ASP A 293 -24.05 -25.61 11.69
CA ASP A 293 -24.22 -24.60 12.73
C ASP A 293 -24.16 -25.32 14.08
N ASP A 294 -23.25 -24.90 14.95
CA ASP A 294 -23.09 -25.49 16.29
C ASP A 294 -22.94 -24.40 17.38
N ASP A 295 -23.16 -24.79 18.63
CA ASP A 295 -23.14 -23.85 19.76
C ASP A 295 -21.75 -23.27 20.09
N ILE A 296 -20.67 -23.84 19.51
CA ILE A 296 -19.29 -23.51 19.85
C ILE A 296 -18.71 -22.51 18.84
N MET A 297 -18.86 -22.80 17.55
CA MET A 297 -18.34 -22.00 16.43
C MET A 297 -19.43 -21.24 15.69
N GLY A 298 -20.72 -21.53 15.92
CA GLY A 298 -21.79 -21.03 15.06
C GLY A 298 -21.71 -21.67 13.68
N TRP A 299 -21.98 -20.88 12.63
CA TRP A 299 -21.87 -21.37 11.26
C TRP A 299 -20.42 -21.69 10.91
N ALA A 300 -20.17 -22.90 10.44
CA ALA A 300 -18.86 -23.36 10.03
C ALA A 300 -18.93 -24.13 8.71
N TYR A 301 -17.77 -24.28 8.06
CA TYR A 301 -17.65 -24.94 6.77
C TYR A 301 -16.31 -25.63 6.56
N GLN A 302 -16.33 -26.69 5.75
CA GLN A 302 -15.14 -27.37 5.26
C GLN A 302 -15.39 -28.05 3.90
N ILE A 303 -14.32 -28.55 3.29
CA ILE A 303 -14.41 -29.37 2.08
C ILE A 303 -13.66 -30.69 2.31
N GLU A 304 -14.19 -31.78 1.76
CA GLU A 304 -13.65 -33.12 1.89
C GLU A 304 -13.66 -33.84 0.54
N GLY A 305 -12.66 -34.66 0.25
CA GLY A 305 -12.65 -35.47 -0.97
C GLY A 305 -11.26 -35.85 -1.44
N THR A 306 -11.19 -36.62 -2.52
CA THR A 306 -9.92 -37.09 -3.09
C THR A 306 -9.07 -35.90 -3.57
N GLY A 307 -7.86 -35.79 -3.04
CA GLY A 307 -6.92 -34.71 -3.40
C GLY A 307 -7.15 -33.39 -2.67
N VAL A 308 -8.10 -33.33 -1.73
CA VAL A 308 -8.26 -32.20 -0.82
C VAL A 308 -7.31 -32.39 0.36
N PRO A 309 -6.39 -31.45 0.64
CA PRO A 309 -5.59 -31.50 1.87
C PRO A 309 -6.50 -31.53 3.09
N ALA A 310 -6.10 -32.20 4.17
CA ALA A 310 -6.84 -32.16 5.42
C ALA A 310 -7.03 -30.69 5.85
N ALA A 311 -8.25 -30.17 5.66
CA ALA A 311 -8.58 -28.79 5.89
C ALA A 311 -9.20 -28.65 7.28
N TYR A 312 -8.80 -27.62 8.02
CA TYR A 312 -9.48 -27.25 9.24
C TYR A 312 -10.84 -26.64 8.91
N ALA A 313 -11.84 -26.92 9.75
CA ALA A 313 -13.10 -26.21 9.76
C ALA A 313 -12.86 -24.70 9.84
N CYS A 314 -13.58 -23.95 9.04
CA CYS A 314 -13.54 -22.50 9.01
C CYS A 314 -14.87 -21.94 9.54
N GLN A 315 -14.79 -20.89 10.35
CA GLN A 315 -15.97 -20.20 10.89
C GLN A 315 -16.53 -19.20 9.87
N ALA A 316 -17.84 -18.97 9.93
CA ALA A 316 -18.58 -18.01 9.12
C ALA A 316 -19.67 -17.32 9.95
N ASP A 317 -20.04 -16.10 9.56
CA ASP A 317 -21.04 -15.31 10.30
C ASP A 317 -22.48 -15.83 10.13
N ASN A 318 -22.74 -16.58 9.06
CA ASN A 318 -24.06 -17.14 8.74
C ASN A 318 -23.96 -18.24 7.68
N LYS A 319 -25.08 -18.95 7.48
CA LYS A 319 -25.23 -20.01 6.46
C LYS A 319 -24.73 -19.62 5.07
N SER A 320 -25.11 -18.43 4.59
CA SER A 320 -24.72 -17.96 3.25
C SER A 320 -23.21 -17.74 3.14
N ALA A 321 -22.60 -17.21 4.20
CA ALA A 321 -21.14 -17.05 4.29
C ALA A 321 -20.43 -18.41 4.36
N ALA A 322 -20.98 -19.40 5.08
CA ALA A 322 -20.44 -20.76 5.12
C ALA A 322 -20.48 -21.45 3.75
N MET A 323 -21.61 -21.36 3.03
CA MET A 323 -21.74 -21.88 1.66
C MET A 323 -20.71 -21.26 0.71
N ARG A 324 -20.53 -19.94 0.82
CA ARG A 324 -19.56 -19.20 0.03
C ARG A 324 -18.12 -19.56 0.41
N GLY A 325 -17.86 -19.79 1.68
CA GLY A 325 -16.61 -20.31 2.20
C GLY A 325 -16.21 -21.62 1.52
N CYS A 326 -17.12 -22.59 1.44
CA CYS A 326 -16.90 -23.83 0.69
C CYS A 326 -16.52 -23.57 -0.78
N ALA A 327 -17.27 -22.69 -1.46
CA ALA A 327 -17.01 -22.36 -2.86
C ALA A 327 -15.62 -21.71 -3.05
N SER A 328 -15.17 -20.89 -2.09
CA SER A 328 -13.83 -20.30 -2.08
C SER A 328 -12.72 -21.31 -1.79
N LEU A 329 -12.96 -22.31 -0.93
CA LEU A 329 -12.01 -23.42 -0.74
C LEU A 329 -11.87 -24.25 -2.02
N LEU A 330 -13.00 -24.61 -2.66
CA LEU A 330 -13.04 -25.33 -3.93
C LEU A 330 -12.37 -24.55 -5.07
N ALA A 331 -12.53 -23.23 -5.13
CA ALA A 331 -11.90 -22.38 -6.13
C ALA A 331 -10.37 -22.30 -5.99
N ALA A 332 -9.84 -22.66 -4.82
CA ALA A 332 -8.43 -22.62 -4.51
C ALA A 332 -7.68 -23.94 -4.78
N LEU A 333 -8.41 -25.05 -4.91
CA LEU A 333 -7.89 -26.31 -5.45
C LEU A 333 -7.38 -26.12 -6.90
#